data_AF-A0A661JYQ6-F1
#
_entry.id   AF-A0A661JYQ6-F1
#
_cell.length_a   1.000
_cell.length_b   1.000
_cell.length_c   1.000
_cell.angle_alpha   90.00
_cell.angle_beta   90.00
_cell.angle_gamma   90.00
#
_symmetry.space_group_name_H-M   'P 1'
#
loop_
_entity.id
_entity.type
_entity.pdbx_description
1 polymer ?
#
loop_
_entity_poly.entity_id
_entity_poly.type
_entity_poly.pdbx_seq_one_letter_code
_entity_poly.pdbx_strand_id
1 'polypeptide(L)'
;MQREEEIIEEAPLLVLLNGRRYCTLFRTPGEDEALLTGMCFTEGLIRERGEVLSIKVREDVAEVWTKGQYRGGEERRDLAQVLDEIRRRSLAPHKPEGERIG
;
A
#
# COMPACT_ATOMS: atom_id res chain seq x y z
N MET A 1 33.12 4.98 20.01
CA MET A 1 31.73 5.27 20.41
C MET A 1 30.86 4.96 19.20
N GLN A 2 30.15 3.84 19.22
CA GLN A 2 29.16 3.53 18.17
C GLN A 2 27.96 4.43 18.44
N ARG A 3 27.58 5.25 17.47
CA ARG A 3 26.37 6.07 17.53
C ARG A 3 25.24 5.19 17.00
N GLU A 4 24.23 4.95 17.82
CA GLU A 4 22.99 4.35 17.35
C GLU A 4 22.29 5.37 16.44
N GLU A 5 22.01 4.96 15.21
CA GLU A 5 21.21 5.72 14.26
C GLU A 5 19.79 5.15 14.29
N GLU A 6 18.81 6.04 14.44
CA GLU A 6 17.40 5.69 14.34
C GLU A 6 17.06 5.55 12.85
N ILE A 7 16.75 4.33 12.41
CA ILE A 7 16.38 4.03 11.03
C ILE A 7 14.86 4.01 10.94
N ILE A 8 14.31 4.88 10.10
CA ILE A 8 12.88 4.85 9.76
C ILE A 8 12.64 3.73 8.76
N GLU A 9 11.71 2.83 9.07
CA GLU A 9 11.31 1.75 8.16
C GLU A 9 10.38 2.28 7.06
N GLU A 10 10.71 1.96 5.81
CA GLU A 10 9.78 2.07 4.68
C GLU A 10 9.23 0.70 4.32
N ALA A 11 7.91 0.59 4.29
CA ALA A 11 7.21 -0.64 3.94
C ALA A 11 6.20 -0.41 2.82
N PRO A 12 6.06 -1.37 1.88
CA PRO A 12 5.04 -1.29 0.85
C PRO A 12 3.63 -1.44 1.46
N LEU A 13 2.66 -0.77 0.85
CA LEU A 13 1.23 -0.92 1.10
C LEU A 13 0.52 -1.06 -0.25
N LEU A 14 -0.03 -2.24 -0.53
CA LEU A 14 -0.92 -2.43 -1.66
C LEU A 14 -2.30 -1.86 -1.33
N VAL A 15 -2.80 -0.98 -2.18
CA VAL A 15 -4.14 -0.40 -2.05
C VAL A 15 -5.11 -1.09 -3.01
N LEU A 16 -6.19 -1.61 -2.44
CA LEU A 16 -7.37 -2.08 -3.14
C LEU A 16 -8.46 -1.02 -3.02
N LEU A 17 -8.93 -0.50 -4.14
CA LEU A 17 -10.02 0.48 -4.19
C LEU A 17 -11.27 -0.16 -4.75
N ASN A 18 -12.35 -0.18 -3.98
CA ASN A 18 -13.62 -0.83 -4.33
C ASN A 18 -13.44 -2.29 -4.81
N GLY A 19 -12.49 -3.00 -4.19
CA GLY A 19 -12.15 -4.39 -4.51
C GLY A 19 -11.30 -4.60 -5.77
N ARG A 20 -10.65 -3.54 -6.29
CA ARG A 20 -9.72 -3.63 -7.43
C ARG A 20 -8.34 -3.13 -7.02
N ARG A 21 -7.27 -3.73 -7.57
CA ARG A 21 -5.91 -3.22 -7.34
C ARG A 21 -5.79 -1.82 -7.92
N TYR A 22 -5.44 -0.86 -7.08
CA TYR A 22 -5.25 0.53 -7.46
C TYR A 22 -3.77 0.84 -7.67
N CYS A 23 -2.97 0.72 -6.61
CA CYS A 23 -1.52 0.96 -6.64
C CYS A 23 -0.84 0.25 -5.48
N THR A 24 0.50 0.17 -5.51
CA THR A 24 1.32 -0.06 -4.32
C THR A 24 2.07 1.22 -4.03
N LEU A 25 2.02 1.69 -2.78
CA LEU A 25 2.78 2.83 -2.30
C LEU A 25 3.82 2.38 -1.26
N PHE A 26 4.85 3.16 -1.05
CA PHE A 26 5.77 3.00 0.09
C PHE A 26 5.44 4.06 1.14
N ARG A 27 5.53 3.67 2.41
CA ARG A 27 5.24 4.55 3.55
C ARG A 27 6.06 4.13 4.76
N THR A 28 6.21 5.06 5.69
CA THR A 28 6.44 4.71 7.10
C THR A 28 5.11 4.27 7.72
N PRO A 29 4.99 3.03 8.23
CA PRO A 29 3.74 2.57 8.84
C PRO A 29 3.34 3.40 10.07
N GLY A 30 2.05 3.70 10.21
CA GLY A 30 1.50 4.32 11.43
C GLY A 30 0.31 5.23 11.22
N GLU A 31 0.27 5.97 10.10
CA GLU A 31 -0.79 6.95 9.79
C GLU A 31 -1.58 6.59 8.51
N ASP A 32 -1.84 5.30 8.32
CA ASP A 32 -2.32 4.76 7.05
C ASP A 32 -3.71 5.30 6.65
N GLU A 33 -4.61 5.53 7.61
CA GLU A 33 -5.94 6.10 7.29
C GLU A 33 -5.85 7.54 6.75
N ALA A 34 -4.97 8.36 7.34
CA ALA A 34 -4.76 9.74 6.90
C ALA A 34 -4.11 9.75 5.51
N LEU A 35 -3.09 8.91 5.31
CA LEU A 35 -2.43 8.70 4.03
C LEU A 35 -3.43 8.29 2.94
N LEU A 36 -4.23 7.25 3.17
CA LEU A 36 -5.18 6.71 2.19
C LEU A 36 -6.32 7.68 1.89
N THR A 37 -6.80 8.42 2.90
CA THR A 37 -7.80 9.47 2.70
C THR A 37 -7.22 10.60 1.84
N GLY A 38 -6.01 11.06 2.16
CA GLY A 38 -5.30 12.10 1.42
C GLY A 38 -5.06 11.70 -0.03
N MET A 39 -4.54 10.49 -0.24
CA MET A 39 -4.35 9.90 -1.56
C MET A 39 -5.66 9.88 -2.36
N CYS A 40 -6.77 9.40 -1.77
CA CYS A 40 -8.05 9.37 -2.47
C CYS A 40 -8.50 10.78 -2.90
N PHE A 41 -8.26 11.79 -2.07
CA PHE A 41 -8.63 13.17 -2.38
C PHE A 41 -7.74 13.77 -3.48
N THR A 42 -6.41 13.64 -3.36
CA THR A 42 -5.46 14.22 -4.32
C THR A 42 -5.54 13.56 -5.70
N GLU A 43 -5.88 12.27 -5.75
CA GLU A 43 -6.08 11.51 -6.98
C GLU A 43 -7.48 11.69 -7.59
N GLY A 44 -8.34 12.50 -6.97
CA GLY A 44 -9.70 12.76 -7.46
C GLY A 44 -10.67 11.56 -7.34
N LEU A 45 -10.33 10.57 -6.51
CA LEU A 45 -11.18 9.41 -6.22
C LEU A 45 -12.34 9.77 -5.28
N ILE A 46 -12.16 10.81 -4.47
CA ILE A 46 -13.17 11.48 -3.66
C ILE A 46 -13.01 13.01 -3.79
N ARG A 47 -14.09 13.75 -3.63
CA ARG A 47 -14.13 15.22 -3.48
C ARG A 47 -14.28 15.65 -2.03
N GLU A 48 -14.84 14.79 -1.19
CA GLU A 48 -14.99 15.05 0.24
C GLU A 48 -14.78 13.79 1.08
N ARG A 49 -14.40 13.96 2.35
CA ARG A 49 -14.17 12.84 3.28
C ARG A 49 -15.39 11.92 3.39
N GLY A 50 -16.60 12.47 3.31
CA GLY A 50 -17.85 11.71 3.40
C GLY A 50 -18.10 10.73 2.24
N GLU A 51 -17.27 10.74 1.21
CA GLU A 51 -17.31 9.77 0.12
C GLU A 51 -16.49 8.51 0.41
N VAL A 52 -15.65 8.49 1.46
CA VAL A 52 -15.01 7.27 1.96
C VAL A 52 -16.02 6.50 2.81
N LEU A 53 -16.30 5.26 2.42
CA LEU A 53 -17.22 4.35 3.11
C LEU A 53 -16.52 3.52 4.16
N SER A 54 -15.31 3.04 3.87
CA SER A 54 -14.46 2.34 4.85
C SER A 54 -13.01 2.30 4.40
N ILE A 55 -12.10 2.25 5.36
CA ILE A 55 -10.70 1.91 5.19
C ILE A 55 -10.40 0.76 6.14
N LYS A 56 -9.76 -0.30 5.64
CA LYS A 56 -9.26 -1.41 6.45
C LYS A 56 -7.82 -1.67 6.07
N VAL A 57 -6.92 -1.60 7.03
CA VAL A 57 -5.51 -1.86 6.82
C VAL A 57 -5.13 -3.16 7.52
N ARG A 58 -4.41 -4.04 6.82
CA ARG A 58 -3.84 -5.28 7.34
C ARG A 58 -2.40 -5.38 6.85
N GLU A 59 -1.43 -5.17 7.74
CA GLU A 59 0.01 -5.23 7.46
C GLU A 59 0.40 -4.40 6.22
N ASP A 60 0.48 -5.05 5.06
CA ASP A 60 0.94 -4.56 3.76
C ASP A 60 -0.20 -4.40 2.72
N VAL A 61 -1.47 -4.56 3.13
CA VAL A 61 -2.65 -4.35 2.28
C VAL A 61 -3.67 -3.42 2.93
N ALA A 62 -4.16 -2.46 2.14
CA ALA A 62 -5.29 -1.61 2.47
C ALA A 62 -6.48 -1.84 1.54
N GLU A 63 -7.66 -2.03 2.11
CA GLU A 63 -8.93 -2.01 1.39
C GLU A 63 -9.63 -0.67 1.64
N VAL A 64 -9.83 0.09 0.58
CA VAL A 64 -10.54 1.37 0.59
C VAL A 64 -11.82 1.23 -0.20
N TRP A 65 -12.94 1.62 0.41
CA TRP A 65 -14.25 1.66 -0.23
C TRP A 65 -14.72 3.11 -0.32
N THR A 66 -15.14 3.55 -1.50
CA THR A 66 -15.65 4.90 -1.74
C THR A 66 -16.98 4.88 -2.49
N LYS A 67 -17.76 5.95 -2.39
CA LYS A 67 -19.01 6.15 -3.15
C LYS A 67 -18.76 6.29 -4.66
N GLY A 68 -17.55 6.68 -5.06
CA GLY A 68 -17.19 6.96 -6.45
C GLY A 68 -17.08 5.70 -7.32
N GLN A 69 -17.31 5.86 -8.62
CA GLN A 69 -17.14 4.79 -9.60
C GLN A 69 -15.70 4.75 -10.13
N TYR A 70 -14.73 4.39 -9.28
CA TYR A 70 -13.42 4.00 -9.82
C TYR A 70 -13.61 2.78 -10.72
N ARG A 71 -13.35 2.95 -12.02
CA ARG A 71 -13.46 1.91 -13.06
C ARG A 71 -12.11 1.35 -13.50
N GLY A 72 -11.00 1.95 -13.07
CA GLY A 72 -9.64 1.51 -13.36
C GLY A 72 -9.21 0.32 -12.50
N GLY A 73 -8.00 -0.19 -12.75
CA GLY A 73 -7.40 -1.30 -12.01
C GLY A 73 -7.58 -2.64 -12.73
N GLU A 74 -6.53 -3.46 -12.69
CA GLU A 74 -6.57 -4.87 -13.12
C GLU A 74 -7.71 -5.62 -12.42
N GLU A 75 -8.12 -6.70 -13.05
CA GLU A 75 -9.23 -7.62 -12.71
C GLU A 75 -9.53 -7.73 -11.20
N ARG A 76 -10.81 -7.88 -10.86
CA ARG A 76 -11.29 -8.00 -9.48
C ARG A 76 -10.69 -9.27 -8.86
N ARG A 77 -9.55 -9.14 -8.19
CA ARG A 77 -8.82 -10.26 -7.59
C ARG A 77 -9.27 -10.45 -6.15
N ASP A 78 -9.37 -11.73 -5.77
CA ASP A 78 -9.64 -12.11 -4.39
C ASP A 78 -8.50 -11.62 -3.48
N LEU A 79 -8.86 -11.04 -2.34
CA LEU A 79 -7.92 -10.51 -1.35
C LEU A 79 -6.93 -11.59 -0.90
N ALA A 80 -7.40 -12.84 -0.76
CA ALA A 80 -6.54 -13.96 -0.37
C ALA A 80 -5.43 -14.22 -1.42
N GLN A 81 -5.77 -14.20 -2.72
CA GLN A 81 -4.80 -14.38 -3.79
C GLN A 81 -3.77 -13.25 -3.83
N VAL A 82 -4.22 -12.03 -3.58
CA VAL A 82 -3.37 -10.85 -3.50
C VAL A 82 -2.38 -10.96 -2.34
N LEU A 83 -2.87 -11.34 -1.15
CA LEU A 83 -2.02 -11.53 0.03
C LEU A 83 -0.98 -12.65 -0.18
N ASP A 84 -1.40 -13.76 -0.81
CA ASP A 84 -0.49 -14.88 -1.14
C ASP A 84 0.60 -14.48 -2.15
N GLU A 85 0.29 -13.59 -3.10
CA GLU A 85 1.30 -13.04 -4.03
C GLU A 85 2.29 -12.12 -3.33
N ILE A 86 1.82 -11.22 -2.47
CA ILE A 86 2.71 -10.29 -1.75
C ILE A 86 3.64 -11.09 -0.85
N ARG A 87 3.11 -12.00 -0.03
CA ARG A 87 3.93 -12.88 0.83
C ARG A 87 4.99 -13.63 0.04
N ARG A 88 4.64 -14.19 -1.14
CA ARG A 88 5.61 -14.88 -2.00
C ARG A 88 6.71 -13.97 -2.53
N ARG A 89 6.42 -12.70 -2.81
CA ARG A 89 7.42 -11.72 -3.29
C ARG A 89 8.27 -11.14 -2.16
N SER A 90 7.68 -10.89 -1.00
CA SER A 90 8.40 -10.42 0.20
C SER A 90 9.35 -11.47 0.77
N LEU A 91 9.12 -12.76 0.47
CA LEU A 91 10.00 -13.88 0.83
C LEU A 91 11.09 -14.17 -0.22
N ALA A 92 11.06 -13.53 -1.39
CA ALA A 92 12.16 -13.65 -2.33
C ALA A 92 13.37 -12.90 -1.74
N PRO A 93 14.53 -13.55 -1.54
CA PRO A 93 15.68 -12.88 -0.94
C PRO A 93 16.05 -11.67 -1.78
N HIS A 94 16.10 -10.49 -1.16
CA HIS A 94 16.81 -9.35 -1.69
C HIS A 94 18.22 -9.83 -2.05
N LYS A 95 18.55 -9.83 -3.36
CA LYS A 95 19.93 -10.08 -3.79
C LYS A 95 20.78 -9.02 -3.09
N PRO A 96 21.81 -9.40 -2.32
CA PRO A 96 22.64 -8.41 -1.64
C PRO A 96 23.22 -7.45 -2.68
N GLU A 97 23.06 -6.16 -2.42
CA GLU A 97 23.57 -5.10 -3.28
C GLU A 97 25.08 -5.24 -3.45
N GLY A 98 25.52 -5.26 -4.70
CA GLY A 98 26.84 -4.82 -5.13
C GLY A 98 28.03 -5.48 -4.44
N GLU A 99 28.44 -6.63 -4.96
CA GLU A 99 29.85 -7.02 -4.94
C GLU A 99 30.67 -5.85 -5.50
N ARG A 100 31.46 -5.18 -4.65
CA ARG A 100 32.35 -4.10 -5.08
C ARG A 100 33.32 -4.68 -6.11
N ILE A 101 33.10 -4.36 -7.38
CA ILE A 101 34.10 -4.54 -8.42
C ILE A 101 35.33 -3.71 -8.03
N GLY A 102 36.42 -4.41 -7.75
CA GLY A 102 37.73 -3.84 -7.45
C GLY A 102 38.47 -3.34 -8.70
#